data_AF-A0A7V9KJ98-F1
#
_entry.id   AF-A0A7V9KJ98-F1
#
_cell.length_a   1.000
_cell.length_b   1.000
_cell.length_c   1.000
_cell.angle_alpha   90.00
_cell.angle_beta   90.00
_cell.angle_gamma   90.00
#
_symmetry.space_group_name_H-M   'P 1'
#
loop_
_entity.id
_entity.type
_entity.pdbx_description
1 polymer ?
#
loop_
_entity_poly.entity_id
_entity_poly.type
_entity_poly.pdbx_seq_one_letter_code
_entity_poly.pdbx_strand_id
1 'polypeptide(L)'
;LVNEPVHILQHVTYLATSLLLWWPILGNLPEWPRLHPLPMCLYLFAQTLPGGIVGAFITMADPPLYGYYATVPRAWGIDLARDQQAAGLMMWLGVNTFYFLLITIVFLSWATREEAKDREQSFPAPKAVADTSHSPSA
;
A
#
# COMPACT_ATOMS: atom_id res chain seq x y z
N LEU A 1 -23.70 17.27 9.62
CA LEU A 1 -23.21 18.02 8.44
C LEU A 1 -24.34 18.95 8.01
N VAL A 2 -24.26 20.22 8.41
CA VAL A 2 -25.39 21.18 8.25
C VAL A 2 -25.32 21.92 6.90
N ASN A 3 -24.22 21.77 6.16
CA ASN A 3 -23.97 22.48 4.90
C ASN A 3 -23.65 21.47 3.78
N GLU A 4 -24.58 21.33 2.84
CA GLU A 4 -24.52 20.34 1.76
C GLU A 4 -23.34 20.56 0.79
N PRO A 5 -23.04 21.79 0.31
CA PRO A 5 -21.83 22.04 -0.47
C PRO A 5 -20.53 21.59 0.18
N VAL A 6 -20.36 21.83 1.49
CA VAL A 6 -19.15 21.42 2.23
C VAL A 6 -19.03 19.91 2.30
N HIS A 7 -20.15 19.22 2.48
CA HIS A 7 -20.19 17.77 2.51
C HIS A 7 -19.82 17.15 1.15
N ILE A 8 -20.33 17.71 0.04
CA ILE A 8 -19.96 17.28 -1.32
C ILE A 8 -18.47 17.50 -1.56
N LEU A 9 -17.95 18.67 -1.20
CA LEU A 9 -16.53 18.98 -1.36
C LEU A 9 -15.65 17.98 -0.60
N GLN A 10 -16.02 17.62 0.63
CA GLN A 10 -15.33 16.61 1.43
C GLN A 10 -15.25 15.25 0.70
N HIS A 11 -16.36 14.76 0.16
CA HIS A 11 -16.39 13.50 -0.61
C HIS A 11 -15.53 13.57 -1.87
N VAL A 12 -15.60 14.67 -2.61
CA VAL A 12 -14.79 14.87 -3.82
C VAL A 12 -13.30 14.88 -3.47
N THR A 13 -12.90 15.54 -2.38
CA THR A 13 -11.51 15.54 -1.92
C THR A 13 -11.05 14.13 -1.55
N TYR A 14 -11.85 13.37 -0.81
CA TYR A 14 -11.50 11.99 -0.46
C TYR A 14 -11.32 11.11 -1.69
N LEU A 15 -12.24 11.20 -2.65
CA LEU A 15 -12.16 10.45 -3.90
C LEU A 15 -10.92 10.85 -4.71
N ALA A 16 -10.69 12.15 -4.91
CA ALA A 16 -9.56 12.66 -5.67
C ALA A 16 -8.22 12.25 -5.04
N THR A 17 -8.06 12.42 -3.72
CA THR A 17 -6.84 12.02 -3.02
C THR A 17 -6.64 10.50 -3.08
N SER A 18 -7.70 9.71 -2.94
CA SER A 18 -7.62 8.25 -3.08
C SER A 18 -7.12 7.85 -4.47
N LEU A 19 -7.70 8.41 -5.54
CA LEU A 19 -7.27 8.13 -6.91
C LEU A 19 -5.81 8.51 -7.14
N LEU A 20 -5.39 9.69 -6.68
CA LEU A 20 -4.01 10.16 -6.81
C LEU A 20 -3.02 9.28 -6.05
N LEU A 21 -3.37 8.81 -4.85
CA LEU A 21 -2.49 7.94 -4.06
C LEU A 21 -2.44 6.50 -4.57
N TRP A 22 -3.50 6.00 -5.20
CA TRP A 22 -3.51 4.65 -5.78
C TRP A 22 -2.96 4.59 -7.20
N TRP A 23 -2.85 5.74 -7.88
CA TRP A 23 -2.36 5.81 -9.25
C TRP A 23 -0.97 5.20 -9.46
N PRO A 24 0.07 5.50 -8.65
CA PRO A 24 1.43 4.97 -8.88
C PRO A 24 1.52 3.44 -8.71
N ILE A 25 0.55 2.84 -8.02
CA ILE A 25 0.48 1.41 -7.73
C ILE A 25 -0.27 0.68 -8.85
N LEU A 26 -1.43 1.20 -9.26
CA LEU A 26 -2.35 0.51 -10.17
C LEU A 26 -2.21 0.96 -11.64
N GLY A 27 -1.90 2.23 -11.87
CA GLY A 27 -1.82 2.85 -13.18
C GLY A 27 -0.80 2.14 -14.07
N ASN A 28 -1.19 1.84 -15.31
CA ASN A 28 -0.30 1.26 -16.31
C ASN A 28 -0.45 2.01 -17.64
N LEU A 29 -0.47 3.34 -17.58
CA LEU A 29 -0.46 4.15 -18.78
C LEU A 29 0.95 4.09 -19.37
N PRO A 30 1.11 3.98 -20.71
CA PRO A 30 2.42 3.98 -21.35
C PRO A 30 3.28 5.18 -20.97
N GLU A 31 2.63 6.33 -20.73
CA GLU A 31 3.29 7.59 -20.40
C GLU A 31 3.57 7.75 -18.89
N TRP A 32 2.93 6.94 -18.05
CA TRP A 32 3.06 6.95 -16.58
C TRP A 32 3.20 5.51 -16.09
N PRO A 33 4.38 4.89 -16.30
CA PRO A 33 4.61 3.50 -15.90
C PRO A 33 4.55 3.35 -14.38
N ARG A 34 4.27 2.12 -13.93
CA ARG A 34 4.29 1.76 -12.51
C ARG A 34 5.64 2.08 -11.89
N LEU A 35 5.62 2.44 -10.61
CA LEU A 35 6.83 2.63 -9.83
C LEU A 35 7.68 1.35 -9.84
N HIS A 36 9.01 1.49 -9.86
CA HIS A 36 9.90 0.36 -9.66
C HIS A 36 9.58 -0.33 -8.31
N PRO A 37 9.71 -1.67 -8.18
CA PRO A 37 9.23 -2.37 -6.98
C PRO A 37 9.82 -1.89 -5.66
N LEU A 38 11.10 -1.49 -5.62
CA LEU A 38 11.73 -0.95 -4.41
C LEU A 38 11.12 0.39 -3.93
N PRO A 39 11.07 1.46 -4.75
CA PRO A 39 10.38 2.68 -4.34
C PRO A 39 8.87 2.47 -4.11
N MET A 40 8.24 1.48 -4.76
CA MET A 40 6.85 1.11 -4.48
C MET A 40 6.69 0.58 -3.04
N CYS A 41 7.64 -0.21 -2.55
CA CYS A 41 7.63 -0.68 -1.15
C CYS A 41 7.75 0.49 -0.17
N LEU A 42 8.64 1.44 -0.42
CA LEU A 42 8.79 2.65 0.41
C LEU A 42 7.52 3.51 0.37
N TYR A 43 6.89 3.61 -0.80
CA TYR A 43 5.65 4.34 -0.99
C TYR A 43 4.50 3.74 -0.18
N LEU A 44 4.29 2.41 -0.28
CA LEU A 44 3.29 1.68 0.51
C LEU A 44 3.58 1.78 2.01
N PHE A 45 4.84 1.73 2.41
CA PHE A 45 5.24 1.92 3.81
C PHE A 45 4.88 3.32 4.32
N ALA A 46 5.16 4.36 3.53
CA ALA A 46 4.81 5.74 3.90
C ALA A 46 3.29 5.92 4.07
N GLN A 47 2.46 5.21 3.30
CA GLN A 47 0.99 5.23 3.46
C GLN A 47 0.50 4.65 4.79
N THR A 48 1.30 3.84 5.50
CA THR A 48 0.96 3.31 6.83
C THR A 48 1.07 4.35 7.94
N LEU A 49 1.87 5.41 7.74
CA LEU A 49 2.21 6.36 8.79
C LEU A 49 1.01 7.19 9.27
N PRO A 50 0.20 7.83 8.40
CA PRO A 50 -0.88 8.69 8.87
C PRO A 50 -1.93 7.91 9.68
N GLY A 51 -2.36 6.75 9.17
CA GLY A 51 -3.32 5.88 9.85
C GLY A 51 -2.77 5.29 11.14
N GLY A 52 -1.52 4.83 11.13
CA GLY A 52 -0.85 4.28 12.31
C GLY A 52 -0.67 5.30 13.43
N ILE A 53 -0.25 6.53 13.09
CA ILE A 53 -0.09 7.62 14.06
C ILE A 53 -1.44 7.96 14.71
N VAL A 54 -2.48 8.18 13.91
CA VAL A 54 -3.82 8.49 14.45
C VAL A 54 -4.36 7.33 15.29
N GLY A 55 -4.22 6.09 14.81
CA GLY A 55 -4.63 4.90 15.56
C GLY A 55 -3.92 4.77 16.90
N ALA A 56 -2.60 5.04 16.95
CA ALA A 56 -1.83 5.06 18.19
C ALA A 56 -2.34 6.11 19.17
N PHE A 57 -2.60 7.34 18.70
CA PHE A 57 -3.18 8.39 19.53
C PHE A 57 -4.55 8.01 20.11
N ILE A 58 -5.46 7.46 19.29
CA ILE A 58 -6.79 7.03 19.75
C ILE A 58 -6.67 5.93 20.80
N THR A 59 -5.78 4.96 20.57
CA THR A 59 -5.59 3.81 21.47
C THR A 59 -5.05 4.25 22.83
N MET A 60 -4.12 5.20 22.84
CA MET A 60 -3.43 5.65 24.06
C MET A 60 -4.11 6.84 24.76
N ALA A 61 -5.09 7.47 24.13
CA ALA A 61 -5.79 8.61 24.73
C ALA A 61 -6.70 8.18 25.88
N ASP A 62 -6.81 9.05 26.89
CA ASP A 62 -7.76 8.88 27.99
C ASP A 62 -9.22 8.94 27.47
N PRO A 63 -10.07 7.95 27.78
CA PRO A 63 -11.48 7.98 27.38
C PRO A 63 -12.31 8.97 28.22
N PRO A 64 -13.36 9.58 27.66
CA PRO A 64 -13.76 9.59 26.24
C PRO A 64 -12.93 10.57 25.42
N LEU A 65 -12.36 10.09 24.30
CA LEU A 65 -11.76 10.99 23.31
C LEU A 65 -12.81 11.89 22.62
N TYR A 66 -14.03 11.36 22.43
CA TYR A 66 -15.17 12.14 21.94
C TYR A 66 -16.30 12.11 22.97
N GLY A 67 -16.58 13.26 23.59
CA GLY A 67 -17.58 13.38 24.68
C GLY A 67 -18.98 12.90 24.28
N TYR A 68 -19.35 12.98 23.00
CA TYR A 68 -20.61 12.41 22.50
C TYR A 68 -20.71 10.91 22.79
N TYR A 69 -19.63 10.14 22.65
CA TYR A 69 -19.68 8.71 22.92
C TYR A 69 -19.90 8.38 24.38
N ALA A 70 -19.75 9.31 25.33
CA ALA A 70 -20.11 9.09 26.73
C ALA A 70 -21.63 9.06 26.95
N THR A 71 -22.40 9.77 26.12
CA THR A 71 -23.86 9.92 26.28
C THR A 71 -24.67 8.86 25.56
N VAL A 72 -24.05 8.13 24.64
CA VAL A 72 -24.70 7.07 23.85
C VAL A 72 -24.83 5.77 24.68
N PRO A 73 -25.98 5.09 24.65
CA PRO A 73 -26.14 3.76 25.27
C PRO A 73 -25.08 2.77 24.76
N ARG A 74 -24.50 1.97 25.66
CA ARG A 74 -23.48 0.98 25.28
C ARG A 74 -24.09 -0.14 24.45
N ALA A 75 -23.61 -0.28 23.21
CA ALA A 75 -23.91 -1.45 22.41
C ALA A 75 -23.13 -2.66 22.96
N TRP A 76 -23.74 -3.84 22.99
CA TRP A 76 -23.10 -5.12 23.34
C TRP A 76 -22.47 -5.22 24.75
N GLY A 77 -22.77 -4.27 25.66
CA GLY A 77 -22.24 -4.27 27.02
C GLY A 77 -20.73 -3.97 27.13
N ILE A 78 -20.11 -3.47 26.07
CA ILE A 78 -18.69 -3.10 26.07
C ILE A 78 -18.53 -1.73 26.73
N ASP A 79 -17.57 -1.63 27.66
CA ASP A 79 -17.23 -0.35 28.29
C ASP A 79 -16.55 0.61 27.30
N LEU A 80 -16.81 1.91 27.47
CA LEU A 80 -16.34 2.99 26.59
C LEU A 80 -14.82 2.95 26.37
N ALA A 81 -14.05 2.67 27.42
CA ALA A 81 -12.59 2.63 27.34
C ALA A 81 -12.10 1.51 26.41
N ARG A 82 -12.71 0.33 26.54
CA ARG A 82 -12.38 -0.84 25.72
C ARG A 82 -12.80 -0.65 24.27
N ASP A 83 -13.96 -0.05 24.03
CA ASP A 83 -14.45 0.26 22.69
C ASP A 83 -13.50 1.23 21.96
N GLN A 84 -13.08 2.32 22.62
CA GLN A 84 -12.11 3.26 22.07
C GLN A 84 -10.75 2.61 21.77
N GLN A 85 -10.22 1.83 22.72
CA GLN A 85 -8.95 1.12 22.53
C GLN A 85 -9.03 0.12 21.37
N ALA A 86 -10.12 -0.64 21.26
CA ALA A 86 -10.33 -1.57 20.17
C ALA A 86 -10.43 -0.84 18.82
N ALA A 87 -11.16 0.28 18.76
CA ALA A 87 -11.25 1.11 17.56
C ALA A 87 -9.89 1.67 17.14
N GLY A 88 -9.10 2.17 18.10
CA GLY A 88 -7.74 2.65 17.86
C GLY A 88 -6.80 1.54 17.36
N LEU A 89 -6.83 0.36 17.97
CA LEU A 89 -6.03 -0.79 17.56
C LEU A 89 -6.44 -1.29 16.17
N MET A 90 -7.74 -1.32 15.87
CA MET A 90 -8.24 -1.70 14.55
C MET A 90 -7.77 -0.72 13.47
N MET A 91 -7.80 0.59 13.76
CA MET A 91 -7.28 1.62 12.86
C MET A 91 -5.77 1.50 12.67
N TRP A 92 -5.02 1.26 13.76
CA TRP A 92 -3.57 1.16 13.73
C TRP A 92 -3.11 -0.11 13.00
N LEU A 93 -3.54 -1.29 13.45
CA LEU A 93 -3.03 -2.56 12.97
C LEU A 93 -3.77 -3.04 11.72
N GLY A 94 -5.06 -2.78 11.60
CA GLY A 94 -5.88 -3.34 10.52
C GLY A 94 -5.38 -2.93 9.14
N VAL A 95 -5.33 -1.63 8.88
CA VAL A 95 -4.87 -1.09 7.59
C VAL A 95 -3.37 -1.34 7.38
N ASN A 96 -2.55 -1.24 8.43
CA ASN A 96 -1.11 -1.46 8.31
C ASN A 96 -0.78 -2.90 7.93
N THR A 97 -1.50 -3.88 8.48
CA THR A 97 -1.31 -5.30 8.13
C THR A 97 -1.57 -5.54 6.64
N PHE A 98 -2.60 -4.90 6.08
CA PHE A 98 -2.89 -4.98 4.65
C PHE A 98 -1.76 -4.39 3.79
N TYR A 99 -1.24 -3.21 4.14
CA TYR A 99 -0.11 -2.61 3.42
C TYR A 99 1.18 -3.43 3.53
N PHE A 100 1.49 -3.97 4.73
CA PHE A 100 2.65 -4.83 4.91
C PHE A 100 2.56 -6.11 4.05
N LEU A 101 1.37 -6.72 3.94
CA LEU A 101 1.15 -7.84 3.04
C LEU A 101 1.46 -7.49 1.59
N LEU A 102 0.99 -6.34 1.10
CA LEU A 102 1.28 -5.86 -0.26
C LEU A 102 2.78 -5.63 -0.47
N ILE A 103 3.45 -4.99 0.49
CA ILE A 103 4.91 -4.77 0.46
C ILE A 103 5.63 -6.11 0.35
N THR A 104 5.27 -7.09 1.19
CA THR A 104 5.87 -8.43 1.15
C THR A 104 5.69 -9.08 -0.22
N ILE A 105 4.48 -9.04 -0.80
CA ILE A 105 4.20 -9.61 -2.12
C ILE A 105 5.04 -8.92 -3.20
N VAL A 106 5.09 -7.58 -3.21
CA VAL A 106 5.85 -6.80 -4.20
C VAL A 106 7.35 -7.08 -4.08
N PHE A 107 7.87 -7.07 -2.86
CA PHE A 107 9.29 -7.31 -2.58
C PHE A 107 9.72 -8.71 -3.01
N LEU A 108 8.98 -9.75 -2.59
CA LEU A 108 9.32 -11.14 -2.96
C LEU A 108 9.18 -11.38 -4.46
N SER A 109 8.15 -10.80 -5.09
CA SER A 109 7.97 -10.89 -6.54
C SER A 109 9.10 -10.21 -7.31
N TRP A 110 9.66 -9.13 -6.76
CA TRP A 110 10.81 -8.45 -7.35
C TRP A 110 12.11 -9.23 -7.13
N ALA A 111 12.38 -9.69 -5.90
CA ALA A 111 13.59 -10.43 -5.55
C ALA A 111 13.72 -11.71 -6.40
N THR A 112 12.64 -12.48 -6.53
CA THR A 112 12.61 -13.70 -7.36
C THR A 112 12.85 -13.43 -8.84
N ARG A 113 12.38 -12.29 -9.37
CA ARG A 113 12.63 -11.88 -10.77
C ARG A 113 14.08 -11.46 -10.97
N GLU A 114 14.69 -10.82 -9.98
CA GLU A 114 16.08 -10.37 -10.09
C GLU A 114 17.05 -11.56 -10.05
N GLU A 115 16.83 -12.51 -9.14
CA GLU A 115 17.58 -13.77 -9.10
C GLU A 115 17.49 -14.55 -10.42
N ALA A 116 16.32 -14.58 -11.06
CA ALA A 116 16.12 -15.24 -12.35
C ALA A 116 16.95 -14.57 -13.46
N LYS A 117 16.97 -13.23 -13.52
CA LYS A 117 17.78 -12.48 -14.50
C LYS A 117 19.27 -12.69 -14.28
N ASP A 118 19.73 -12.66 -13.02
CA ASP A 118 21.14 -12.87 -12.68
C ASP A 118 21.60 -14.27 -13.10
N ARG A 119 20.74 -15.28 -12.94
CA ARG A 119 21.00 -16.66 -13.38
C ARG A 119 21.09 -16.78 -14.90
N GLU A 120 20.19 -16.14 -15.64
CA GLU A 120 20.22 -16.12 -17.11
C GLU A 120 21.48 -15.42 -17.66
N GLN A 121 21.91 -14.32 -17.02
CA GLN A 121 23.13 -13.61 -17.40
C GLN A 121 24.41 -14.39 -17.08
N SER A 122 24.41 -15.16 -15.98
CA SER A 122 25.57 -15.98 -15.56
C SER A 122 25.79 -17.21 -16.46
N PHE A 123 24.73 -17.72 -17.09
CA PHE A 123 24.79 -18.83 -18.04
C PHE A 123 24.25 -18.39 -19.40
N PRO A 124 24.98 -17.51 -20.13
CA PRO A 124 24.53 -17.09 -21.45
C PRO A 124 24.38 -18.33 -22.33
N ALA A 125 23.20 -18.51 -22.92
CA ALA A 125 22.95 -19.61 -23.86
C ALA A 125 24.09 -19.64 -24.88
N PRO A 126 24.65 -20.83 -25.22
CA PRO A 126 25.71 -20.93 -26.20
C PRO A 126 25.29 -20.15 -27.44
N LYS A 127 26.03 -19.10 -27.78
CA LYS A 127 25.82 -18.37 -29.03
C LYS A 127 25.76 -19.46 -30.10
N ALA A 128 24.63 -19.56 -30.81
CA ALA A 128 24.54 -20.42 -31.98
C ALA A 128 25.77 -20.09 -32.80
N VAL A 129 26.70 -21.05 -32.86
CA VAL A 129 27.94 -20.93 -33.63
C VAL A 129 27.45 -20.53 -35.01
N ALA A 130 27.70 -19.27 -35.39
CA ALA A 130 27.41 -18.80 -36.71
C ALA A 130 28.10 -19.81 -37.61
N ASP A 131 27.29 -20.55 -38.36
CA ASP A 131 27.74 -21.57 -39.28
C ASP A 131 28.64 -20.89 -40.31
N THR A 132 29.92 -20.81 -39.99
CA THR A 132 30.98 -20.46 -40.93
C THR A 132 31.31 -21.72 -41.72
N SER A 133 30.30 -22.37 -42.32
CA SER A 133 30.54 -23.26 -43.44
C SER A 133 30.91 -22.40 -44.63
N HIS A 134 32.21 -22.24 -44.80
CA HIS A 134 32.89 -22.08 -46.08
C HIS A 134 31.98 -22.21 -47.32
N SER A 135 31.76 -21.10 -48.03
CA SER A 135 31.60 -21.17 -49.48
C SER A 135 33.00 -21.09 -50.10
N PRO A 136 33.52 -22.16 -50.72
CA PRO A 136 34.71 -22.06 -51.54
C PRO A 136 34.44 -21.20 -52.76
N SER A 137 35.43 -20.40 -53.12
CA SER A 137 35.54 -19.64 -54.37
C SER A 137 35.29 -20.52 -55.61
N ALA A 138 34.43 -20.04 -56.51
CA ALA A 138 34.46 -20.31 -57.94
C ALA A 138 33.79 -19.15 -58.70
#